data_AF-A0A937SIH6-F1
#
_entry.id   AF-A0A937SIH6-F1
#
_cell.length_a   1.000
_cell.length_b   1.000
_cell.length_c   1.000
_cell.angle_alpha   90.00
_cell.angle_beta   90.00
_cell.angle_gamma   90.00
#
_symmetry.space_group_name_H-M   'P 1'
#
loop_
_entity.id
_entity.type
_entity.pdbx_description
1 polymer ?
#
loop_
_entity_poly.entity_id
_entity_poly.type
_entity_poly.pdbx_seq_one_letter_code
_entity_poly.pdbx_strand_id
1 'polypeptide(L)'
;MRKTNLLGLFSAMALVPAIAGAQEPADHEITYAGEVSRIIQDNCQICHQPGQIGPMSFTSYEEVRPWAPLIRLKVLEREMPPYQYDNDIGVQEP
;
A
#
# COMPACT_ATOMS: atom_id res chain seq x y z
N MET A 1 19.30 70.28 -7.28
CA MET A 1 18.75 70.03 -8.64
C MET A 1 19.52 68.89 -9.28
N ARG A 2 18.80 68.03 -10.00
CA ARG A 2 19.23 67.39 -11.26
C ARG A 2 19.73 65.93 -11.20
N LYS A 3 18.75 65.06 -11.50
CA LYS A 3 18.78 63.92 -12.47
C LYS A 3 19.26 62.55 -11.97
N THR A 4 18.25 61.71 -11.74
CA THR A 4 18.13 60.29 -12.09
C THR A 4 19.11 59.79 -13.17
N ASN A 5 19.64 58.57 -12.99
CA ASN A 5 19.48 57.51 -14.00
C ASN A 5 19.72 56.11 -13.41
N LEU A 6 18.66 55.31 -13.53
CA LEU A 6 18.67 53.85 -13.60
C LEU A 6 19.57 53.35 -14.75
N LEU A 7 19.87 52.04 -14.71
CA LEU A 7 20.70 51.20 -15.58
C LEU A 7 22.15 51.10 -15.10
N GLY A 8 22.67 49.93 -14.77
CA GLY A 8 22.13 48.58 -14.91
C GLY A 8 23.31 47.63 -14.86
N LEU A 9 23.18 46.55 -14.11
CA LEU A 9 23.90 45.28 -14.23
C LEU A 9 23.42 44.44 -13.05
N PHE A 10 22.21 43.87 -13.19
CA PHE A 10 21.81 42.74 -12.37
C PHE A 10 22.75 41.59 -12.75
N SER A 11 23.86 41.52 -12.01
CA SER A 11 24.80 40.41 -12.06
C SER A 11 24.02 39.13 -11.80
N ALA A 12 24.01 38.26 -12.81
CA ALA A 12 23.50 36.91 -12.71
C ALA A 12 24.21 36.20 -11.55
N MET A 13 23.46 35.84 -10.52
CA MET A 13 23.84 34.74 -9.65
C MET A 13 22.58 33.90 -9.44
N ALA A 14 22.41 32.96 -10.36
CA ALA A 14 21.39 31.94 -10.30
C ALA A 14 21.57 31.17 -8.98
N LEU A 15 20.67 31.41 -8.03
CA LEU A 15 20.54 30.58 -6.85
C LEU A 15 19.81 29.31 -7.28
N VAL A 16 20.55 28.37 -7.88
CA VAL A 16 20.07 27.00 -8.09
C VAL A 16 20.05 26.35 -6.70
N PRO A 17 18.88 25.99 -6.14
CA PRO A 17 18.87 25.14 -4.96
C PRO A 17 19.47 23.81 -5.40
N ALA A 18 20.63 23.51 -4.86
CA ALA A 18 21.31 22.25 -5.02
C ALA A 18 20.35 21.13 -4.58
N ILE A 19 20.12 20.19 -5.51
CA ILE A 19 19.86 18.77 -5.27
C ILE A 19 18.81 18.48 -4.19
N ALA A 20 17.57 18.32 -4.65
CA ALA A 20 16.69 17.31 -4.07
C ALA A 20 17.48 15.99 -4.05
N GLY A 21 17.96 15.60 -2.87
CA GLY A 21 18.51 14.27 -2.68
C GLY A 21 17.44 13.28 -3.11
N ALA A 22 17.73 12.49 -4.14
CA ALA A 22 16.98 11.28 -4.40
C ALA A 22 17.07 10.46 -3.10
N GLN A 23 15.99 10.44 -2.34
CA GLN A 23 15.84 9.45 -1.28
C GLN A 23 15.81 8.12 -2.03
N GLU A 24 16.94 7.40 -2.05
CA GLU A 24 16.87 5.98 -2.37
C GLU A 24 15.80 5.39 -1.45
N PRO A 25 14.86 4.58 -1.96
CA PRO A 25 13.89 3.94 -1.10
C PRO A 25 14.71 3.15 -0.09
N ALA A 26 14.72 3.61 1.16
CA ALA A 26 15.23 2.83 2.27
C ALA A 26 14.57 1.46 2.14
N ASP A 27 15.38 0.41 2.19
CA ASP A 27 14.97 -1.00 2.08
C ASP A 27 13.63 -1.15 2.81
N HIS A 28 12.55 -1.27 2.04
CA HIS A 28 11.21 -1.00 2.53
C HIS A 28 10.79 -2.16 3.43
N GLU A 29 10.94 -1.98 4.74
CA GLU A 29 10.63 -3.01 5.71
C GLU A 29 9.14 -3.33 5.67
N ILE A 30 8.84 -4.59 5.34
CA ILE A 30 7.46 -5.07 5.32
C ILE A 30 6.99 -5.26 6.76
N THR A 31 5.94 -4.54 7.13
CA THR A 31 5.33 -4.61 8.45
C THR A 31 3.86 -5.01 8.35
N TYR A 32 3.31 -5.52 9.45
CA TYR A 32 1.89 -5.87 9.45
C TYR A 32 1.00 -4.65 9.19
N ALA A 33 1.26 -3.55 9.90
CA ALA A 33 0.50 -2.32 9.73
C ALA A 33 0.73 -1.68 8.35
N GLY A 34 1.96 -1.75 7.81
CA GLY A 34 2.35 -1.14 6.55
C GLY A 34 1.72 -1.80 5.33
N GLU A 35 1.80 -3.13 5.20
CA GLU A 35 1.44 -3.82 3.95
C GLU A 35 0.45 -4.96 4.18
N VAL A 36 0.69 -5.78 5.20
CA VAL A 36 -0.03 -7.05 5.36
C VAL A 36 -1.48 -6.83 5.78
N SER A 37 -1.76 -5.82 6.60
CA SER A 37 -3.09 -5.52 7.12
C SER A 37 -4.11 -5.29 6.00
N ARG A 38 -3.72 -4.55 4.95
CA ARG A 38 -4.57 -4.32 3.77
C ARG A 38 -4.90 -5.61 3.04
N ILE A 39 -3.90 -6.46 2.80
CA ILE A 39 -4.12 -7.76 2.12
C ILE A 39 -5.11 -8.62 2.92
N ILE A 40 -4.95 -8.69 4.24
CA ILE A 40 -5.85 -9.44 5.13
C ILE A 40 -7.26 -8.84 5.12
N GLN A 41 -7.38 -7.51 5.22
CA GLN A 41 -8.67 -6.83 5.22
C GLN A 41 -9.43 -7.06 3.91
N ASP A 42 -8.75 -6.91 2.77
CA ASP A 42 -9.35 -6.98 1.44
C ASP A 42 -9.76 -8.41 1.06
N ASN A 43 -8.97 -9.41 1.45
CA ASN A 43 -9.13 -10.77 0.92
C ASN A 43 -9.59 -11.80 1.96
N CYS A 44 -9.37 -11.56 3.25
CA CYS A 44 -9.57 -12.57 4.29
C CYS A 44 -10.64 -12.15 5.31
N GLN A 45 -10.62 -10.90 5.77
CA GLN A 45 -11.46 -10.44 6.88
C GLN A 45 -12.96 -10.51 6.57
N ILE A 46 -13.35 -10.35 5.30
CA ILE A 46 -14.76 -10.47 4.89
C ILE A 46 -15.42 -11.79 5.36
N CYS A 47 -14.66 -12.88 5.35
CA CYS A 47 -15.08 -14.19 5.84
C CYS A 47 -14.60 -14.45 7.27
N HIS A 48 -13.40 -13.99 7.62
CA HIS A 48 -12.75 -14.23 8.91
C HIS A 48 -12.94 -13.06 9.87
N GLN A 49 -14.18 -12.78 10.22
CA GLN A 49 -14.55 -11.82 11.26
C GLN A 49 -15.72 -12.37 12.08
N PRO A 50 -15.94 -11.87 13.30
CA PRO A 50 -17.01 -12.38 14.16
C PRO A 50 -18.38 -12.38 13.45
N GLY A 51 -19.09 -13.52 13.53
CA GLY A 51 -20.41 -13.69 12.92
C GLY A 51 -20.39 -14.12 11.45
N GLN A 52 -19.23 -14.20 10.81
CA GLN A 52 -19.08 -14.66 9.43
C GLN A 52 -18.68 -16.15 9.36
N ILE A 53 -18.50 -16.67 8.13
CA ILE A 53 -18.29 -18.10 7.88
C ILE A 53 -16.91 -18.64 8.30
N GLY A 54 -15.90 -17.77 8.41
CA GLY A 54 -14.55 -18.14 8.82
C GLY A 54 -14.51 -18.49 10.31
N PRO A 55 -13.87 -19.62 10.71
CA PRO A 55 -13.92 -20.10 12.09
C PRO A 55 -13.04 -19.32 13.07
N MET A 56 -12.22 -18.38 12.57
CA MET A 56 -11.35 -17.51 13.35
C MET A 56 -11.44 -16.06 12.88
N SER A 57 -11.16 -15.13 13.79
CA SER A 57 -11.15 -13.69 13.54
C SER A 57 -9.79 -13.24 12.99
N PHE A 58 -9.79 -12.37 11.99
CA PHE A 58 -8.63 -11.70 11.41
C PHE A 58 -8.80 -10.17 11.46
N THR A 59 -9.31 -9.64 12.57
CA THR A 59 -9.59 -8.19 12.73
C THR A 59 -8.43 -7.41 13.37
N SER A 60 -7.42 -8.10 13.88
CA SER A 60 -6.23 -7.52 14.51
C SER A 60 -4.97 -8.35 14.26
N TYR A 61 -3.80 -7.74 14.50
CA TYR A 61 -2.51 -8.44 14.38
C TYR A 61 -2.41 -9.63 15.32
N GLU A 62 -2.82 -9.44 16.58
CA GLU A 62 -2.75 -10.45 17.64
C GLU A 62 -3.57 -11.69 17.29
N GLU A 63 -4.72 -11.49 16.64
CA GLU A 63 -5.57 -12.58 16.16
C GLU A 63 -5.02 -13.27 14.92
N VAL A 64 -4.44 -12.52 13.96
CA VAL A 64 -3.92 -13.07 12.69
C VAL A 64 -2.60 -13.82 12.89
N ARG A 65 -1.69 -13.27 13.69
CA ARG A 65 -0.31 -13.74 13.84
C ARG A 65 -0.17 -15.25 14.13
N PRO A 66 -0.96 -15.86 15.03
CA PRO A 66 -0.86 -17.30 15.30
C PRO A 66 -1.16 -18.18 14.08
N TRP A 67 -1.95 -17.68 13.12
CA TRP A 67 -2.37 -18.41 11.93
C TRP A 67 -1.47 -18.21 10.73
N ALA A 68 -0.45 -17.33 10.80
CA ALA A 68 0.40 -17.00 9.66
C ALA A 68 0.98 -18.22 8.92
N PRO A 69 1.46 -19.31 9.58
CA PRO A 69 1.92 -20.51 8.87
C PRO A 69 0.80 -21.21 8.09
N LEU A 70 -0.41 -21.26 8.65
CA LEU A 70 -1.56 -21.91 8.03
C LEU A 70 -2.12 -21.06 6.89
N ILE A 71 -2.20 -19.74 7.06
CA ILE A 71 -2.56 -18.79 6.00
C ILE A 71 -1.63 -18.99 4.80
N ARG A 72 -0.31 -19.03 5.02
CA ARG A 72 0.66 -19.30 3.96
C ARG A 72 0.37 -20.62 3.25
N LEU A 73 0.16 -21.71 4.00
CA LEU A 73 -0.13 -23.01 3.42
C LEU A 73 -1.40 -22.98 2.54
N LYS A 74 -2.51 -22.48 3.09
CA LYS A 74 -3.82 -22.46 2.42
C LYS A 74 -3.85 -21.54 1.20
N VAL A 75 -3.14 -20.41 1.25
CA VAL A 75 -2.97 -19.52 0.10
C VAL A 75 -2.11 -20.16 -0.98
N LEU A 76 -1.00 -20.82 -0.62
CA LEU A 76 -0.15 -21.52 -1.59
C LEU A 76 -0.86 -22.72 -2.24
N GLU A 77 -1.71 -23.42 -1.49
CA GLU A 77 -2.58 -24.50 -1.97
C GLU A 77 -3.78 -23.98 -2.77
N ARG A 78 -3.98 -22.65 -2.83
CA ARG A 78 -5.14 -22.00 -3.46
C ARG A 78 -6.50 -22.44 -2.89
N GLU A 79 -6.52 -22.86 -1.64
CA GLU A 79 -7.76 -23.13 -0.91
C GLU A 79 -8.38 -21.83 -0.35
N MET A 80 -7.56 -20.78 -0.19
CA MET A 80 -7.99 -19.48 0.32
C MET A 80 -7.54 -18.34 -0.60
N PRO A 81 -8.42 -17.37 -0.89
CA PRO A 81 -9.86 -17.37 -0.57
C PRO A 81 -10.62 -18.47 -1.33
N PRO A 82 -11.73 -19.01 -0.78
CA PRO A 82 -12.42 -20.18 -1.32
C PRO A 82 -13.20 -19.90 -2.62
N TYR A 83 -13.40 -18.62 -2.95
CA TYR A 83 -14.04 -18.19 -4.18
C TYR A 83 -12.97 -17.54 -5.07
N GLN A 84 -12.53 -18.23 -6.10
CA GLN A 84 -12.10 -17.52 -7.29
C GLN A 84 -13.37 -16.89 -7.86
N TYR A 85 -13.38 -15.57 -8.13
CA TYR A 85 -14.37 -15.03 -9.05
C TYR A 85 -14.21 -15.82 -10.34
N ASP A 86 -15.11 -16.78 -10.55
CA ASP A 86 -15.24 -17.45 -11.83
C ASP A 86 -15.74 -16.37 -12.79
N ASN A 87 -14.83 -15.84 -13.59
CA ASN A 87 -15.19 -14.90 -14.65
C ASN A 87 -15.84 -15.62 -15.85
N ASP A 88 -15.93 -16.95 -15.82
CA ASP A 88 -16.44 -17.80 -16.90
C ASP A 88 -17.88 -18.29 -16.67
N ILE A 89 -18.48 -18.14 -15.47
CA ILE A 89 -19.91 -18.45 -15.21
C ILE A 89 -20.74 -17.22 -14.79
N GLY A 90 -21.36 -16.60 -15.78
CA GLY A 90 -22.32 -15.49 -15.60
C GLY A 90 -22.51 -14.71 -16.90
N VAL A 91 -23.62 -13.97 -17.03
CA VAL A 91 -23.83 -13.06 -18.16
C VAL A 91 -22.79 -11.94 -18.07
N GLN A 92 -21.74 -12.05 -18.87
CA GLN A 92 -20.66 -11.06 -19.00
C GLN A 92 -21.04 -10.02 -20.05
N GLU A 93 -22.14 -9.28 -19.85
CA GLU A 93 -22.60 -8.31 -20.86
C GLU A 93 -23.50 -7.23 -20.26
N PRO A 94 -23.53 -6.03 -20.87
CA PRO A 94 -23.38 -5.77 -22.31
C PRO A 94 -22.00 -5.37 -22.83
#